data_AF-A0A2N5E253-F1
#
_entry.id   AF-A0A2N5E253-F1
#
_cell.length_a   1.000
_cell.length_b   1.000
_cell.length_c   1.000
_cell.angle_alpha   90.00
_cell.angle_beta   90.00
_cell.angle_gamma   90.00
#
_symmetry.space_group_name_H-M   'P 1'
#
loop_
_entity.id
_entity.type
_entity.pdbx_description
1 polymer ?
#
loop_
_entity_poly.entity_id
_entity_poly.type
_entity_poly.pdbx_seq_one_letter_code
_entity_poly.pdbx_strand_id
1 'polypeptide(L)'
;MKNNIVTAINRCRENLLREGKPTDIKSIYDCAVKNLGIYRDNIHVSTLLENIRCGTFDSGNLLDRSCFDDPELIVGFFDIPYNPDAFLEAMYVKKIPIPDVVTDMVPVSEALPVIMQSCSEGFNNPLSVAVFAENYRGAVIKEHHKAYYLIDKFVLRFKNYTRQAINSLWSPTAFAEIIDADDKLLTSASAIWVHLHEHFHRTGYLPLPGHLKTKSSRSGAGAEELRVDILSLLALIKLRSREPELRAAVQYILAERLIRYPLQASPQDNYDARSSVALFRYLSRHGVIATQGGRLYFKGGYDALEHALKSIAVKITAFERQISQLPEPERKSQWSSVLPALAQNNNQWSLQI
;
A
#
# COMPACT_ATOMS: atom_id res chain seq x y z
N MET A 1 22.42 1.40 -18.04
CA MET A 1 22.95 2.37 -17.05
C MET A 1 22.35 2.16 -15.66
N LYS A 2 21.03 2.31 -15.46
CA LYS A 2 20.34 2.17 -14.15
C LYS A 2 20.74 0.93 -13.34
N ASN A 3 20.69 -0.27 -13.94
CA ASN A 3 21.15 -1.51 -13.29
C ASN A 3 22.58 -1.40 -12.74
N ASN A 4 23.51 -0.83 -13.52
CA ASN A 4 24.90 -0.70 -13.10
C ASN A 4 25.07 0.30 -11.95
N ILE A 5 24.25 1.37 -11.91
CA ILE A 5 24.19 2.32 -10.79
C ILE A 5 23.71 1.60 -9.54
N VAL A 6 22.61 0.82 -9.62
CA VAL A 6 22.09 0.03 -8.51
C VAL A 6 23.15 -0.95 -7.98
N THR A 7 23.83 -1.68 -8.87
CA THR A 7 24.93 -2.58 -8.48
C THR A 7 26.09 -1.85 -7.81
N ALA A 8 26.46 -0.67 -8.31
CA ALA A 8 27.55 0.13 -7.73
C ALA A 8 27.19 0.70 -6.35
N ILE A 9 25.95 1.15 -6.17
CA ILE A 9 25.42 1.60 -4.87
C ILE A 9 25.42 0.43 -3.89
N ASN A 10 24.88 -0.73 -4.29
CA ASN A 10 24.85 -1.91 -3.44
C ASN A 10 26.25 -2.38 -3.03
N ARG A 11 27.23 -2.37 -3.96
CA ARG A 11 28.64 -2.66 -3.64
C ARG A 11 29.21 -1.68 -2.62
N CYS A 12 28.88 -0.38 -2.75
CA CYS A 12 29.36 0.60 -1.78
C CYS A 12 28.73 0.36 -0.40
N ARG A 13 27.42 0.17 -0.35
CA ARG A 13 26.66 -0.20 0.85
C ARG A 13 27.26 -1.42 1.56
N GLU A 14 27.50 -2.52 0.84
CA GLU A 14 28.09 -3.75 1.40
C GLU A 14 29.49 -3.53 1.99
N ASN A 15 30.34 -2.73 1.34
CA ASN A 15 31.66 -2.42 1.87
C ASN A 15 31.59 -1.61 3.16
N LEU A 16 30.69 -0.62 3.23
CA LEU A 16 30.49 0.20 4.43
C LEU A 16 29.97 -0.63 5.61
N LEU A 17 29.04 -1.56 5.36
CA LEU A 17 28.56 -2.49 6.38
C LEU A 17 29.67 -3.43 6.86
N ARG A 18 30.45 -4.01 5.93
CA ARG A 18 31.58 -4.91 6.26
C ARG A 18 32.65 -4.23 7.11
N GLU A 19 32.89 -2.94 6.87
CA GLU A 19 33.85 -2.14 7.62
C GLU A 19 33.29 -1.58 8.95
N GLY A 20 32.00 -1.76 9.23
CA GLY A 20 31.35 -1.19 10.42
C GLY A 20 31.22 0.33 10.37
N LYS A 21 31.09 0.91 9.17
CA LYS A 21 31.08 2.36 8.93
C LYS A 21 29.82 2.89 8.21
N PRO A 22 28.59 2.42 8.53
CA PRO A 22 27.38 2.85 7.82
C PRO A 22 27.00 4.32 8.07
N THR A 23 27.63 4.98 9.05
CA THR A 23 27.36 6.37 9.44
C THR A 23 28.59 7.29 9.35
N ASP A 24 29.76 6.77 8.96
CA ASP A 24 30.98 7.57 8.84
C ASP A 24 31.00 8.32 7.51
N ILE A 25 30.72 9.63 7.56
CA ILE A 25 30.55 10.49 6.37
C ILE A 25 31.76 10.42 5.43
N LYS A 26 32.97 10.40 5.98
CA LYS A 26 34.20 10.34 5.17
C LYS A 26 34.30 9.01 4.42
N SER A 27 34.09 7.89 5.11
CA SER A 27 34.11 6.57 4.48
C SER A 27 32.99 6.42 3.45
N ILE A 28 31.81 6.98 3.71
CA ILE A 28 30.70 7.00 2.76
C ILE A 28 31.08 7.80 1.51
N TYR A 29 31.66 8.99 1.66
CA TYR A 29 32.13 9.81 0.54
C TYR A 29 33.18 9.09 -0.30
N ASP A 30 34.24 8.57 0.34
CA ASP A 30 35.34 7.88 -0.35
C ASP A 30 34.81 6.64 -1.09
N CYS A 31 33.91 5.89 -0.46
CA CYS A 31 33.25 4.74 -1.06
C CYS A 31 32.35 5.14 -2.25
N ALA A 32 31.53 6.17 -2.10
CA ALA A 32 30.62 6.65 -3.13
C ALA A 32 31.41 7.17 -4.34
N VAL A 33 32.44 7.99 -4.13
CA VAL A 33 33.30 8.50 -5.22
C VAL A 33 33.97 7.35 -5.96
N LYS A 34 34.51 6.36 -5.24
CA LYS A 34 35.18 5.19 -5.83
C LYS A 34 34.24 4.34 -6.69
N ASN A 35 33.02 4.08 -6.22
CA ASN A 35 32.10 3.17 -6.90
C ASN A 35 31.19 3.87 -7.92
N LEU A 36 30.83 5.14 -7.69
CA LEU A 36 29.84 5.88 -8.48
C LEU A 36 30.46 6.95 -9.38
N GLY A 37 31.76 7.24 -9.25
CA GLY A 37 32.42 8.33 -9.97
C GLY A 37 32.28 8.26 -11.49
N ILE A 38 32.20 7.05 -12.06
CA ILE A 38 32.00 6.84 -13.50
C ILE A 38 30.58 7.14 -13.99
N TYR A 39 29.63 7.34 -13.08
CA TYR A 39 28.22 7.64 -13.37
C TYR A 39 27.85 9.09 -13.02
N ARG A 40 28.83 10.00 -12.83
CA ARG A 40 28.59 11.39 -12.42
C ARG A 40 27.69 12.18 -13.37
N ASP A 41 27.59 11.77 -14.62
CA ASP A 41 26.69 12.40 -15.59
C ASP A 41 25.21 12.08 -15.32
N ASN A 42 24.91 11.06 -14.52
CA ASN A 42 23.54 10.77 -14.07
C ASN A 42 23.13 11.72 -12.94
N ILE A 43 21.95 12.33 -13.06
CA ILE A 43 21.45 13.36 -12.14
C ILE A 43 21.29 12.87 -10.70
N HIS A 44 20.87 11.63 -10.48
CA HIS A 44 20.76 11.05 -9.14
C HIS A 44 22.13 10.84 -8.52
N VAL A 45 23.09 10.33 -9.29
CA VAL A 45 24.45 10.09 -8.81
C VAL A 45 25.17 11.40 -8.50
N SER A 46 25.09 12.42 -9.36
CA SER A 46 25.69 13.72 -9.09
C SER A 46 25.06 14.40 -7.86
N THR A 47 23.72 14.35 -7.75
CA THR A 47 23.01 14.89 -6.57
C THR A 47 23.41 14.16 -5.28
N LEU A 48 23.51 12.82 -5.32
CA LEU A 48 23.95 12.03 -4.17
C LEU A 48 25.38 12.40 -3.75
N LEU A 49 26.31 12.47 -4.71
CA LEU A 49 27.71 12.83 -4.43
C LEU A 49 27.84 14.25 -3.91
N GLU A 50 27.01 15.19 -4.39
CA GLU A 50 26.98 16.56 -3.90
C GLU A 50 26.46 16.65 -2.46
N ASN A 51 25.36 15.96 -2.13
CA ASN A 51 24.85 15.90 -0.76
C ASN A 51 25.92 15.37 0.21
N ILE A 52 26.58 14.26 -0.14
CA ILE A 52 27.62 13.66 0.70
C ILE A 52 28.81 14.63 0.84
N ARG A 53 29.21 15.32 -0.25
CA ARG A 53 30.30 16.31 -0.22
C ARG A 53 30.02 17.47 0.73
N CYS A 54 28.76 17.88 0.87
CA CYS A 54 28.33 18.90 1.83
C CYS A 54 28.34 18.41 3.28
N GLY A 55 28.77 17.17 3.53
CA GLY A 55 28.90 16.59 4.87
C GLY A 55 27.59 16.12 5.46
N THR A 56 26.53 15.93 4.66
CA THR A 56 25.23 15.45 5.13
C THR A 56 24.99 14.01 4.68
N PHE A 57 24.37 13.22 5.55
CA PHE A 57 23.86 11.87 5.25
C PHE A 57 22.36 11.97 4.95
N ASP A 58 22.00 12.91 4.07
CA ASP A 58 20.60 13.23 3.78
C ASP A 58 20.32 13.09 2.29
N SER A 59 19.12 12.63 1.98
CA SER A 59 18.62 12.52 0.62
C SER A 59 18.41 13.89 -0.02
N GLY A 60 18.10 14.94 0.74
CA GLY A 60 17.92 16.29 0.23
C GLY A 60 17.04 16.31 -1.03
N ASN A 61 17.60 16.74 -2.16
CA ASN A 61 16.90 16.84 -3.43
C ASN A 61 16.71 15.50 -4.19
N LEU A 62 17.24 14.38 -3.71
CA LEU A 62 17.14 13.07 -4.39
C LEU A 62 15.70 12.57 -4.53
N LEU A 63 14.83 12.91 -3.58
CA LEU A 63 13.40 12.62 -3.68
C LEU A 63 12.78 13.36 -4.88
N ASP A 64 13.10 14.64 -5.07
CA ASP A 64 12.65 15.42 -6.23
C ASP A 64 13.22 14.84 -7.54
N ARG A 65 14.50 14.40 -7.56
CA ARG A 65 15.10 13.72 -8.73
C ARG A 65 14.35 12.45 -9.10
N SER A 66 13.99 11.66 -8.09
CA SER A 66 13.20 10.44 -8.25
C SER A 66 11.74 10.77 -8.59
N CYS A 67 11.25 11.98 -8.39
CA CYS A 67 9.86 12.33 -8.73
C CYS A 67 9.73 12.90 -10.14
N PHE A 68 10.69 13.72 -10.59
CA PHE A 68 10.54 14.54 -11.80
C PHE A 68 11.55 14.23 -12.90
N ASP A 69 12.79 13.93 -12.55
CA ASP A 69 13.86 13.79 -13.54
C ASP A 69 13.91 12.35 -14.11
N ASP A 70 13.91 11.34 -13.23
CA ASP A 70 13.88 9.94 -13.65
C ASP A 70 13.13 9.09 -12.60
N PRO A 71 11.80 8.96 -12.72
CA PRO A 71 10.98 8.28 -11.71
C PRO A 71 11.01 6.75 -11.81
N GLU A 72 11.94 6.21 -12.57
CA GLU A 72 12.26 4.79 -12.56
C GLU A 72 13.53 4.51 -11.77
N LEU A 73 14.29 5.53 -11.37
CA LEU A 73 15.48 5.38 -10.55
C LEU A 73 15.23 6.01 -9.17
N ILE A 74 15.23 5.16 -8.16
CA ILE A 74 15.19 5.52 -6.75
C ILE A 74 16.63 5.44 -6.22
N VAL A 75 17.15 6.51 -5.68
CA VAL A 75 18.48 6.57 -5.05
C VAL A 75 18.39 7.49 -3.85
N GLY A 76 18.94 7.09 -2.71
CA GLY A 76 18.87 7.93 -1.52
C GLY A 76 19.52 7.34 -0.29
N PHE A 77 19.51 8.17 0.74
CA PHE A 77 19.65 7.74 2.11
C PHE A 77 18.26 7.53 2.72
N PHE A 78 18.03 6.37 3.32
CA PHE A 78 16.74 5.96 3.81
C PHE A 78 16.76 5.71 5.31
N ASP A 79 15.66 6.07 5.98
CA ASP A 79 15.34 5.63 7.34
C ASP A 79 14.14 4.67 7.24
N ILE A 80 14.40 3.35 7.27
CA ILE A 80 13.37 2.31 7.16
C ILE A 80 13.14 1.67 8.54
N PRO A 81 12.01 1.94 9.22
CA PRO A 81 11.80 1.52 10.62
C PRO A 81 11.91 0.01 10.87
N TYR A 82 11.63 -0.81 9.85
CA TYR A 82 11.65 -2.28 9.91
C TYR A 82 12.87 -2.89 9.20
N ASN A 83 13.80 -2.07 8.73
CA ASN A 83 15.08 -2.51 8.17
C ASN A 83 16.21 -1.52 8.51
N PRO A 84 16.85 -1.63 9.69
CA PRO A 84 17.91 -0.71 10.10
C PRO A 84 19.15 -0.78 9.21
N ASP A 85 19.34 -1.88 8.48
CA ASP A 85 20.44 -2.05 7.52
C ASP A 85 20.16 -1.38 6.18
N ALA A 86 18.95 -0.84 5.97
CA ALA A 86 18.62 -0.06 4.79
C ALA A 86 18.93 1.41 5.03
N PHE A 87 20.09 1.86 4.52
CA PHE A 87 20.59 3.23 4.72
C PHE A 87 20.94 3.86 3.38
N LEU A 88 21.98 3.39 2.66
CA LEU A 88 22.31 3.83 1.31
C LEU A 88 21.72 2.84 0.31
N GLU A 89 20.61 3.21 -0.33
CA GLU A 89 19.85 2.28 -1.18
C GLU A 89 19.59 2.83 -2.58
N ALA A 90 19.39 1.91 -3.52
CA ALA A 90 18.96 2.22 -4.86
C ALA A 90 18.05 1.13 -5.44
N MET A 91 17.12 1.56 -6.28
CA MET A 91 16.22 0.67 -6.99
C MET A 91 15.96 1.20 -8.40
N TYR A 92 16.06 0.31 -9.38
CA TYR A 92 15.53 0.53 -10.71
C TYR A 92 14.19 -0.17 -10.81
N VAL A 93 13.17 0.60 -11.15
CA VAL A 93 11.79 0.16 -11.27
C VAL A 93 11.23 0.48 -12.64
N LYS A 94 10.16 -0.21 -13.04
CA LYS A 94 9.33 0.17 -14.19
C LYS A 94 7.94 0.50 -13.73
N LYS A 95 7.39 1.60 -14.23
CA LYS A 95 6.01 2.00 -13.94
C LYS A 95 5.03 1.02 -14.55
N ILE A 96 3.97 0.71 -13.81
CA ILE A 96 2.84 -0.03 -14.33
C ILE A 96 1.79 0.99 -14.79
N PRO A 97 1.37 0.97 -16.06
CA PRO A 97 0.30 1.85 -16.52
C PRO A 97 -1.02 1.45 -15.85
N ILE A 98 -1.77 2.45 -15.42
CA ILE A 98 -3.15 2.26 -14.95
C ILE A 98 -4.07 2.36 -16.17
N PRO A 99 -5.05 1.46 -16.35
CA PRO A 99 -5.97 1.50 -17.48
C PRO A 99 -6.74 2.83 -17.55
N ASP A 100 -6.96 3.33 -18.76
CA ASP A 100 -7.59 4.64 -19.00
C ASP A 100 -8.95 4.76 -18.30
N VAL A 101 -9.77 3.70 -18.34
CA VAL A 101 -11.07 3.65 -17.65
C VAL A 101 -10.98 3.89 -16.13
N VAL A 102 -9.85 3.54 -15.50
CA VAL A 102 -9.59 3.81 -14.09
C VAL A 102 -9.09 5.24 -13.91
N THR A 103 -8.20 5.74 -14.77
CA THR A 103 -7.70 7.12 -14.69
C THR A 103 -8.75 8.17 -15.08
N ASP A 104 -9.71 7.83 -15.93
CA ASP A 104 -10.85 8.70 -16.27
C ASP A 104 -11.77 8.90 -15.06
N MET A 105 -11.90 7.86 -14.23
CA MET A 105 -12.66 7.90 -12.99
C MET A 105 -11.87 8.55 -11.84
N VAL A 106 -10.59 8.23 -11.74
CA VAL A 106 -9.68 8.64 -10.67
C VAL A 106 -8.37 9.13 -11.32
N PRO A 107 -8.30 10.40 -11.74
CA PRO A 107 -7.16 10.92 -12.50
C PRO A 107 -5.91 11.15 -11.63
N VAL A 108 -6.11 11.36 -10.33
CA VAL A 108 -5.03 11.66 -9.39
C VAL A 108 -4.99 10.59 -8.32
N SER A 109 -3.81 9.99 -8.19
CA SER A 109 -3.41 9.10 -7.09
C SER A 109 -1.96 9.35 -6.74
N GLU A 110 -1.67 9.17 -5.47
CA GLU A 110 -0.38 9.35 -4.84
C GLU A 110 0.32 8.01 -4.65
N ALA A 111 -0.28 6.92 -5.15
CA ALA A 111 0.44 5.72 -5.51
C ALA A 111 1.16 5.91 -6.85
N LEU A 112 2.36 5.36 -6.93
CA LEU A 112 3.03 5.01 -8.17
C LEU A 112 3.30 3.49 -8.15
N PRO A 113 2.43 2.68 -8.78
CA PRO A 113 2.64 1.25 -8.87
C PRO A 113 3.79 0.94 -9.83
N VAL A 114 4.72 0.11 -9.37
CA VAL A 114 5.93 -0.23 -10.11
C VAL A 114 6.31 -1.70 -9.97
N ILE A 115 7.07 -2.21 -10.93
CA ILE A 115 7.77 -3.50 -10.87
C ILE A 115 9.25 -3.25 -10.66
N MET A 116 9.83 -3.88 -9.66
CA MET A 116 11.27 -3.85 -9.43
C MET A 116 12.03 -4.60 -10.54
N GLN A 117 13.03 -3.94 -11.14
CA GLN A 117 13.94 -4.56 -12.12
C GLN A 117 15.27 -4.97 -11.47
N SER A 118 15.76 -4.14 -10.55
CA SER A 118 16.93 -4.42 -9.71
C SER A 118 16.89 -3.54 -8.48
N CYS A 119 17.45 -4.00 -7.36
CA CYS A 119 17.54 -3.22 -6.13
C CYS A 119 18.82 -3.55 -5.36
N SER A 120 19.19 -2.66 -4.45
CA SER A 120 20.11 -2.95 -3.36
C SER A 120 19.44 -3.81 -2.29
N GLU A 121 20.25 -4.52 -1.49
CA GLU A 121 19.76 -5.51 -0.54
C GLU A 121 18.81 -4.95 0.53
N GLY A 122 18.93 -3.68 0.93
CA GLY A 122 18.02 -3.08 1.91
C GLY A 122 16.56 -3.06 1.43
N PHE A 123 16.34 -3.03 0.12
CA PHE A 123 15.00 -3.14 -0.45
C PHE A 123 14.52 -4.58 -0.67
N ASN A 124 15.34 -5.62 -0.47
CA ASN A 124 14.91 -7.01 -0.59
C ASN A 124 14.03 -7.47 0.58
N ASN A 125 13.92 -6.70 1.65
CA ASN A 125 13.07 -7.05 2.79
C ASN A 125 11.61 -7.30 2.33
N PRO A 126 11.03 -8.49 2.60
CA PRO A 126 9.69 -8.84 2.14
C PRO A 126 8.57 -8.03 2.80
N LEU A 127 8.85 -7.33 3.91
CA LEU A 127 7.93 -6.42 4.57
C LEU A 127 7.85 -5.05 3.87
N SER A 128 8.88 -4.67 3.11
CA SER A 128 8.90 -3.42 2.36
C SER A 128 8.07 -3.56 1.08
N VAL A 129 6.79 -3.23 1.12
CA VAL A 129 5.91 -3.26 -0.06
C VAL A 129 5.68 -1.89 -0.70
N ALA A 130 6.09 -0.83 -0.01
CA ALA A 130 6.07 0.52 -0.53
C ALA A 130 7.29 1.31 -0.03
N VAL A 131 7.73 2.27 -0.84
CA VAL A 131 8.72 3.28 -0.48
C VAL A 131 8.01 4.63 -0.46
N PHE A 132 7.83 5.16 0.75
CA PHE A 132 7.20 6.46 0.98
C PHE A 132 8.21 7.59 0.92
N ALA A 133 7.73 8.81 0.64
CA ALA A 133 8.57 10.01 0.66
C ALA A 133 9.24 10.20 2.04
N GLU A 134 8.52 9.87 3.10
CA GLU A 134 8.94 9.85 4.50
C GLU A 134 10.11 8.91 4.76
N ASN A 135 10.36 7.93 3.90
CA ASN A 135 11.52 7.04 4.06
C ASN A 135 12.82 7.71 3.59
N TYR A 136 12.77 8.77 2.78
CA TYR A 136 13.98 9.50 2.39
C TYR A 136 14.45 10.37 3.55
N ARG A 137 15.57 9.97 4.14
CA ARG A 137 16.20 10.69 5.24
C ARG A 137 16.51 12.14 4.86
N GLY A 138 16.09 13.09 5.68
CA GLY A 138 16.39 14.51 5.48
C GLY A 138 15.81 15.13 4.20
N ALA A 139 14.83 14.47 3.55
CA ALA A 139 14.12 15.05 2.42
C ALA A 139 12.97 15.96 2.87
N VAL A 140 12.71 17.03 2.11
CA VAL A 140 11.53 17.88 2.30
C VAL A 140 10.37 17.30 1.48
N ILE A 141 9.34 16.82 2.17
CA ILE A 141 8.19 16.16 1.56
C ILE A 141 7.17 17.19 1.08
N LYS A 142 6.65 17.00 -0.14
CA LYS A 142 5.70 17.89 -0.83
C LYS A 142 4.51 17.08 -1.34
N GLU A 143 3.38 17.75 -1.58
CA GLU A 143 2.11 17.09 -1.96
C GLU A 143 2.19 16.26 -3.25
N HIS A 144 3.10 16.60 -4.17
CA HIS A 144 3.28 15.86 -5.43
C HIS A 144 4.12 14.59 -5.30
N HIS A 145 4.78 14.36 -4.16
CA HIS A 145 5.56 13.16 -3.95
C HIS A 145 4.63 11.96 -3.80
N LYS A 146 4.96 10.89 -4.53
CA LYS A 146 4.17 9.65 -4.57
C LYS A 146 4.87 8.54 -3.79
N ALA A 147 4.07 7.65 -3.22
CA ALA A 147 4.53 6.40 -2.66
C ALA A 147 4.74 5.38 -3.79
N TYR A 148 5.95 4.80 -3.87
CA TYR A 148 6.26 3.74 -4.81
C TYR A 148 5.76 2.42 -4.29
N TYR A 149 4.77 1.81 -4.94
CA TYR A 149 4.22 0.51 -4.56
C TYR A 149 4.88 -0.62 -5.37
N LEU A 150 5.56 -1.53 -4.68
CA LEU A 150 6.36 -2.61 -5.28
C LEU A 150 5.48 -3.82 -5.62
N ILE A 151 4.81 -3.75 -6.76
CA ILE A 151 3.73 -4.68 -7.15
C ILE A 151 4.20 -6.13 -7.30
N ASP A 152 5.45 -6.37 -7.69
CA ASP A 152 6.04 -7.70 -7.74
C ASP A 152 5.97 -8.42 -6.38
N LYS A 153 6.08 -7.68 -5.27
CA LYS A 153 5.93 -8.24 -3.91
C LYS A 153 4.47 -8.57 -3.57
N PHE A 154 3.51 -7.81 -4.10
CA PHE A 154 2.08 -8.12 -3.96
C PHE A 154 1.76 -9.43 -4.69
N VAL A 155 2.21 -9.55 -5.93
CA VAL A 155 2.01 -10.76 -6.76
C VAL A 155 2.67 -11.97 -6.11
N LEU A 156 3.91 -11.86 -5.64
CA LEU A 156 4.62 -12.95 -4.95
C LEU A 156 3.87 -13.39 -3.68
N ARG A 157 3.41 -12.43 -2.87
CA ARG A 157 2.63 -12.72 -1.66
C ARG A 157 1.31 -13.41 -1.98
N PHE A 158 0.61 -12.96 -3.01
CA PHE A 158 -0.64 -13.57 -3.45
C PHE A 158 -0.43 -15.03 -3.84
N LYS A 159 0.57 -15.30 -4.69
CA LYS A 159 0.89 -16.66 -5.18
C LYS A 159 1.28 -17.59 -4.04
N ASN A 160 2.12 -17.11 -3.13
CA ASN A 160 2.69 -17.94 -2.06
C ASN A 160 1.70 -18.20 -0.92
N TYR A 161 0.72 -17.33 -0.68
CA TYR A 161 -0.14 -17.43 0.49
C TYR A 161 -1.64 -17.36 0.14
N THR A 162 -2.07 -16.27 -0.47
CA THR A 162 -3.51 -15.99 -0.69
C THR A 162 -4.15 -17.05 -1.60
N ARG A 163 -3.50 -17.42 -2.70
CA ARG A 163 -4.00 -18.43 -3.65
C ARG A 163 -4.23 -19.79 -2.99
N GLN A 164 -3.30 -20.23 -2.14
CA GLN A 164 -3.44 -21.50 -1.43
C GLN A 164 -4.66 -21.49 -0.50
N ALA A 165 -4.85 -20.39 0.23
CA ALA A 165 -6.00 -20.22 1.11
C ALA A 165 -7.34 -20.17 0.34
N ILE A 166 -7.38 -19.55 -0.85
CA ILE A 166 -8.56 -19.60 -1.73
C ILE A 166 -8.87 -21.06 -2.09
N ASN A 167 -7.89 -21.81 -2.60
CA ASN A 167 -8.07 -23.20 -3.03
C ASN A 167 -8.55 -24.13 -1.91
N SER A 168 -8.09 -23.89 -0.68
CA SER A 168 -8.48 -24.69 0.49
C SER A 168 -9.85 -24.32 1.05
N LEU A 169 -10.17 -23.03 1.17
CA LEU A 169 -11.31 -22.57 1.98
C LEU A 169 -12.51 -22.08 1.17
N TRP A 170 -12.32 -21.69 -0.09
CA TRP A 170 -13.35 -21.04 -0.88
C TRP A 170 -13.78 -21.88 -2.08
N SER A 171 -15.03 -21.68 -2.51
CA SER A 171 -15.51 -22.18 -3.79
C SER A 171 -14.68 -21.58 -4.93
N PRO A 172 -14.29 -22.34 -5.96
CA PRO A 172 -13.58 -21.80 -7.14
C PRO A 172 -14.32 -20.64 -7.81
N THR A 173 -15.66 -20.61 -7.70
CA THR A 173 -16.49 -19.55 -8.27
C THR A 173 -16.43 -18.23 -7.48
N ALA A 174 -15.93 -18.23 -6.25
CA ALA A 174 -15.87 -17.03 -5.40
C ALA A 174 -14.74 -16.08 -5.83
N PHE A 175 -13.68 -16.59 -6.47
CA PHE A 175 -12.51 -15.81 -6.90
C PHE A 175 -12.01 -16.25 -8.28
N ALA A 176 -12.96 -16.47 -9.20
CA ALA A 176 -12.73 -17.10 -10.49
C ALA A 176 -11.73 -16.37 -11.40
N GLU A 177 -11.55 -15.05 -11.27
CA GLU A 177 -10.63 -14.26 -12.11
C GLU A 177 -9.19 -14.33 -11.62
N ILE A 178 -8.96 -14.62 -10.33
CA ILE A 178 -7.64 -14.52 -9.71
C ILE A 178 -7.05 -15.86 -9.27
N ILE A 179 -7.86 -16.92 -9.19
CA ILE A 179 -7.43 -18.22 -8.70
C ILE A 179 -6.35 -18.84 -9.60
N ASP A 180 -6.58 -18.82 -10.92
CA ASP A 180 -5.67 -19.32 -11.95
C ASP A 180 -4.98 -18.19 -12.74
N ALA A 181 -5.04 -16.94 -12.24
CA ALA A 181 -4.43 -15.79 -12.88
C ALA A 181 -2.90 -15.91 -13.00
N ASP A 182 -2.37 -15.45 -14.13
CA ASP A 182 -0.94 -15.27 -14.32
C ASP A 182 -0.43 -14.00 -13.61
N ASP A 183 0.90 -13.83 -13.61
CA ASP A 183 1.55 -12.71 -12.94
C ASP A 183 1.15 -11.37 -13.58
N LYS A 184 0.83 -11.36 -14.88
CA LYS A 184 0.42 -10.14 -15.60
C LYS A 184 -0.94 -9.65 -15.09
N LEU A 185 -1.92 -10.53 -15.00
CA LEU A 185 -3.25 -10.17 -14.52
C LEU A 185 -3.23 -9.74 -13.03
N LEU A 186 -2.47 -10.45 -12.19
CA LEU A 186 -2.29 -10.07 -10.79
C LEU A 186 -1.56 -8.72 -10.65
N THR A 187 -0.59 -8.44 -11.51
CA THR A 187 0.11 -7.14 -11.57
C THR A 187 -0.88 -6.02 -11.89
N SER A 188 -1.68 -6.15 -12.95
CA SER A 188 -2.69 -5.14 -13.28
C SER A 188 -3.69 -4.96 -12.15
N ALA A 189 -4.24 -6.06 -11.61
CA ALA A 189 -5.25 -6.03 -10.55
C ALA A 189 -4.76 -5.31 -9.28
N SER A 190 -3.54 -5.62 -8.83
CA SER A 190 -2.96 -4.99 -7.64
C SER A 190 -2.49 -3.56 -7.89
N ALA A 191 -2.04 -3.21 -9.10
CA ALA A 191 -1.74 -1.83 -9.47
C ALA A 191 -2.99 -0.93 -9.46
N ILE A 192 -4.10 -1.42 -10.02
CA ILE A 192 -5.41 -0.75 -9.95
C ILE A 192 -5.84 -0.55 -8.50
N TRP A 193 -5.68 -1.58 -7.66
CA TRP A 193 -6.01 -1.48 -6.25
C TRP A 193 -5.24 -0.36 -5.55
N VAL A 194 -3.90 -0.35 -5.61
CA VAL A 194 -3.10 0.66 -4.88
C VAL A 194 -3.37 2.08 -5.40
N HIS A 195 -3.66 2.23 -6.70
CA HIS A 195 -4.05 3.51 -7.29
C HIS A 195 -5.35 4.05 -6.67
N LEU A 196 -6.38 3.22 -6.61
CA LEU A 196 -7.67 3.60 -6.02
C LEU A 196 -7.58 3.78 -4.50
N HIS A 197 -6.85 2.90 -3.83
CA HIS A 197 -6.66 2.90 -2.38
C HIS A 197 -6.09 4.25 -1.89
N GLU A 198 -4.95 4.67 -2.46
CA GLU A 198 -4.32 5.94 -2.12
C GLU A 198 -5.18 7.16 -2.46
N HIS A 199 -5.93 7.09 -3.56
CA HIS A 199 -6.87 8.15 -3.89
C HIS A 199 -7.96 8.29 -2.82
N PHE A 200 -8.59 7.18 -2.42
CA PHE A 200 -9.71 7.24 -1.49
C PHE A 200 -9.33 7.68 -0.07
N HIS A 201 -8.06 7.58 0.32
CA HIS A 201 -7.57 8.21 1.56
C HIS A 201 -7.79 9.72 1.58
N ARG A 202 -7.76 10.39 0.42
CA ARG A 202 -7.94 11.85 0.28
C ARG A 202 -9.40 12.29 0.12
N THR A 203 -10.34 11.35 0.26
CA THR A 203 -11.77 11.60 0.11
C THR A 203 -12.52 11.44 1.42
N GLY A 204 -13.75 11.97 1.49
CA GLY A 204 -14.62 11.85 2.66
C GLY A 204 -14.59 13.07 3.56
N TYR A 205 -15.13 12.94 4.76
CA TYR A 205 -15.27 14.05 5.72
C TYR A 205 -14.04 14.21 6.64
N LEU A 206 -13.20 13.19 6.73
CA LEU A 206 -11.95 13.20 7.51
C LEU A 206 -10.76 12.69 6.67
N PRO A 207 -10.44 13.31 5.52
CA PRO A 207 -9.42 12.80 4.62
C PRO A 207 -8.02 12.80 5.26
N LEU A 208 -7.19 11.83 4.86
CA LEU A 208 -5.75 11.80 5.13
C LEU A 208 -4.99 12.67 4.10
N PRO A 209 -3.81 13.20 4.46
CA PRO A 209 -3.15 13.11 5.78
C PRO A 209 -3.71 14.09 6.83
N GLY A 210 -4.60 15.00 6.45
CA GLY A 210 -5.11 16.07 7.34
C GLY A 210 -5.70 15.58 8.67
N HIS A 211 -6.26 14.37 8.70
CA HIS A 211 -6.85 13.76 9.90
C HIS A 211 -6.09 12.52 10.41
N LEU A 212 -4.78 12.42 10.11
CA LEU A 212 -3.96 11.27 10.54
C LEU A 212 -4.00 11.06 12.05
N LYS A 213 -3.90 12.13 12.85
CA LYS A 213 -4.00 12.05 14.32
C LYS A 213 -5.34 11.48 14.78
N THR A 214 -6.45 11.90 14.16
CA THR A 214 -7.79 11.36 14.44
C THR A 214 -7.88 9.87 14.13
N LYS A 215 -7.29 9.43 13.02
CA LYS A 215 -7.39 8.03 12.54
C LYS A 215 -6.28 7.11 13.10
N SER A 216 -5.30 7.64 13.82
CA SER A 216 -4.08 6.93 14.26
C SER A 216 -4.23 5.79 15.30
N SER A 217 -5.41 5.56 15.89
CA SER A 217 -5.57 4.39 16.78
C SER A 217 -5.57 3.10 15.96
N ARG A 218 -5.26 1.95 16.57
CA ARG A 218 -5.27 0.67 15.82
C ARG A 218 -6.64 0.36 15.20
N SER A 219 -7.73 0.58 15.92
CA SER A 219 -9.08 0.42 15.38
C SER A 219 -9.42 1.49 14.34
N GLY A 220 -8.95 2.72 14.56
CA GLY A 220 -9.17 3.84 13.65
C GLY A 220 -8.44 3.66 12.31
N ALA A 221 -7.19 3.22 12.34
CA ALA A 221 -6.41 2.91 11.15
C ALA A 221 -7.13 1.80 10.37
N GLY A 222 -7.50 0.70 11.05
CA GLY A 222 -8.24 -0.38 10.39
C GLY A 222 -9.60 0.07 9.82
N ALA A 223 -10.31 1.00 10.46
CA ALA A 223 -11.55 1.56 9.95
C ALA A 223 -11.32 2.35 8.66
N GLU A 224 -10.23 3.12 8.61
CA GLU A 224 -9.85 3.90 7.43
C GLU A 224 -9.46 2.99 6.27
N GLU A 225 -8.59 2.01 6.53
CA GLU A 225 -8.16 0.99 5.57
C GLU A 225 -9.35 0.25 4.95
N LEU A 226 -10.32 -0.15 5.78
CA LEU A 226 -11.53 -0.79 5.30
C LEU A 226 -12.41 0.18 4.50
N ARG A 227 -12.54 1.44 4.93
CA ARG A 227 -13.32 2.45 4.22
C ARG A 227 -12.78 2.63 2.79
N VAL A 228 -11.49 2.86 2.63
CA VAL A 228 -10.89 3.13 1.32
C VAL A 228 -10.97 1.93 0.39
N ASP A 229 -10.82 0.70 0.90
CA ASP A 229 -10.96 -0.50 0.09
C ASP A 229 -12.41 -0.79 -0.30
N ILE A 230 -13.38 -0.50 0.58
CA ILE A 230 -14.81 -0.58 0.22
C ILE A 230 -15.12 0.45 -0.88
N LEU A 231 -14.62 1.68 -0.78
CA LEU A 231 -14.82 2.68 -1.82
C LEU A 231 -14.16 2.27 -3.14
N SER A 232 -12.96 1.70 -3.09
CA SER A 232 -12.27 1.14 -4.27
C SER A 232 -13.09 0.02 -4.93
N LEU A 233 -13.61 -0.92 -4.14
CA LEU A 233 -14.49 -1.99 -4.62
C LEU A 233 -15.75 -1.43 -5.29
N LEU A 234 -16.43 -0.48 -4.64
CA LEU A 234 -17.67 0.10 -5.17
C LEU A 234 -17.43 0.91 -6.44
N ALA A 235 -16.29 1.60 -6.54
CA ALA A 235 -15.89 2.32 -7.74
C ALA A 235 -15.69 1.37 -8.93
N LEU A 236 -14.96 0.27 -8.72
CA LEU A 236 -14.75 -0.76 -9.75
C LEU A 236 -16.05 -1.48 -10.15
N ILE A 237 -16.88 -1.87 -9.17
CA ILE A 237 -18.15 -2.56 -9.43
C ILE A 237 -19.11 -1.66 -10.22
N LYS A 238 -19.12 -0.35 -9.95
CA LYS A 238 -19.95 0.62 -10.67
C LYS A 238 -19.65 0.67 -12.16
N LEU A 239 -18.41 0.40 -12.59
CA LEU A 239 -18.04 0.34 -14.00
C LEU A 239 -18.74 -0.78 -14.77
N ARG A 240 -19.23 -1.83 -14.08
CA ARG A 240 -19.85 -3.02 -14.70
C ARG A 240 -19.00 -3.62 -15.83
N SER A 241 -17.68 -3.50 -15.70
CA SER A 241 -16.75 -3.82 -16.78
C SER A 241 -16.65 -5.33 -17.03
N ARG A 242 -16.48 -5.68 -18.30
CA ARG A 242 -16.13 -7.04 -18.75
C ARG A 242 -14.62 -7.21 -18.97
N GLU A 243 -13.82 -6.21 -18.66
CA GLU A 243 -12.36 -6.33 -18.73
C GLU A 243 -11.84 -7.24 -17.60
N PRO A 244 -11.06 -8.29 -17.91
CA PRO A 244 -10.55 -9.22 -16.91
C PRO A 244 -9.78 -8.53 -15.79
N GLU A 245 -8.97 -7.53 -16.09
CA GLU A 245 -8.17 -6.82 -15.07
C GLU A 245 -9.01 -6.03 -14.06
N LEU A 246 -10.14 -5.46 -14.49
CA LEU A 246 -11.05 -4.75 -13.58
C LEU A 246 -11.82 -5.72 -12.69
N ARG A 247 -12.27 -6.86 -13.23
CA ARG A 247 -12.89 -7.90 -12.42
C ARG A 247 -11.88 -8.53 -11.46
N ALA A 248 -10.66 -8.79 -11.93
CA ALA A 248 -9.57 -9.29 -11.11
C ALA A 248 -9.22 -8.31 -9.98
N ALA A 249 -9.20 -7.00 -10.22
CA ALA A 249 -8.97 -6.00 -9.17
C ALA A 249 -10.01 -6.09 -8.04
N VAL A 250 -11.30 -6.22 -8.37
CA VAL A 250 -12.37 -6.44 -7.37
C VAL A 250 -12.09 -7.68 -6.54
N GLN A 251 -11.75 -8.79 -7.19
CA GLN A 251 -11.49 -10.05 -6.51
C GLN A 251 -10.21 -10.02 -5.67
N TYR A 252 -9.18 -9.32 -6.15
CA TYR A 252 -7.91 -9.18 -5.46
C TYR A 252 -8.09 -8.43 -4.15
N ILE A 253 -8.79 -7.28 -4.15
CA ILE A 253 -9.08 -6.50 -2.94
C ILE A 253 -9.88 -7.35 -1.94
N LEU A 254 -10.90 -8.09 -2.42
CA LEU A 254 -11.68 -8.99 -1.58
C LEU A 254 -10.83 -10.12 -0.99
N ALA A 255 -9.90 -10.71 -1.76
CA ALA A 255 -9.03 -11.77 -1.27
C ALA A 255 -8.07 -11.24 -0.19
N GLU A 256 -7.56 -10.02 -0.35
CA GLU A 256 -6.73 -9.39 0.67
C GLU A 256 -7.52 -9.19 1.97
N ARG A 257 -8.72 -8.60 1.88
CA ARG A 257 -9.58 -8.27 3.04
C ARG A 257 -10.34 -9.44 3.65
N LEU A 258 -10.64 -10.51 2.93
CA LEU A 258 -11.41 -11.63 3.47
C LEU A 258 -10.54 -12.85 3.78
N ILE A 259 -9.30 -12.88 3.28
CA ILE A 259 -8.43 -14.06 3.37
C ILE A 259 -7.06 -13.67 3.90
N ARG A 260 -6.29 -12.84 3.16
CA ARG A 260 -4.89 -12.63 3.50
C ARG A 260 -4.71 -11.95 4.86
N TYR A 261 -5.32 -10.78 5.06
CA TYR A 261 -5.13 -10.03 6.30
C TYR A 261 -5.57 -10.80 7.55
N PRO A 262 -6.75 -11.46 7.58
CA PRO A 262 -7.15 -12.29 8.72
C PRO A 262 -6.21 -13.46 9.02
N LEU A 263 -5.56 -14.04 8.00
CA LEU A 263 -4.67 -15.19 8.17
C LEU A 263 -3.23 -14.79 8.50
N GLN A 264 -2.80 -13.59 8.11
CA GLN A 264 -1.43 -13.14 8.31
C GLN A 264 -1.11 -12.80 9.77
N ALA A 265 -2.06 -12.21 10.50
CA ALA A 265 -1.81 -11.69 11.83
C ALA A 265 -3.04 -11.71 12.73
N SER A 266 -2.78 -11.70 14.03
CA SER A 266 -3.77 -11.53 15.08
C SER A 266 -4.52 -10.18 14.94
N PRO A 267 -5.87 -10.16 14.95
CA PRO A 267 -6.69 -8.93 14.98
C PRO A 267 -6.41 -8.02 16.18
N GLN A 268 -5.81 -8.56 17.25
CA GLN A 268 -5.41 -7.79 18.41
C GLN A 268 -4.24 -6.85 18.07
N ASP A 269 -3.34 -7.30 17.20
CA ASP A 269 -2.03 -6.68 16.98
C ASP A 269 -1.93 -5.94 15.64
N ASN A 270 -2.71 -6.37 14.64
CA ASN A 270 -2.69 -5.80 13.29
C ASN A 270 -4.03 -5.14 12.93
N TYR A 271 -3.99 -3.89 12.47
CA TYR A 271 -5.18 -3.10 12.16
C TYR A 271 -5.92 -3.59 10.92
N ASP A 272 -5.21 -4.10 9.91
CA ASP A 272 -5.84 -4.67 8.71
C ASP A 272 -6.55 -5.99 9.03
N ALA A 273 -5.92 -6.86 9.82
CA ALA A 273 -6.54 -8.11 10.28
C ALA A 273 -7.82 -7.82 11.08
N ARG A 274 -7.77 -6.79 11.94
CA ARG A 274 -8.93 -6.33 12.72
C ARG A 274 -10.11 -5.91 11.85
N SER A 275 -9.86 -5.05 10.86
CA SER A 275 -10.91 -4.53 10.00
C SER A 275 -11.48 -5.62 9.07
N SER A 276 -10.60 -6.50 8.60
CA SER A 276 -10.94 -7.67 7.79
C SER A 276 -11.83 -8.67 8.54
N VAL A 277 -11.54 -8.96 9.81
CA VAL A 277 -12.41 -9.81 10.65
C VAL A 277 -13.76 -9.14 10.91
N ALA A 278 -13.81 -7.82 11.10
CA ALA A 278 -15.07 -7.09 11.23
C ALA A 278 -15.93 -7.20 9.95
N LEU A 279 -15.31 -7.02 8.77
CA LEU A 279 -15.97 -7.20 7.47
C LEU A 279 -16.47 -8.63 7.30
N PHE A 280 -15.64 -9.64 7.55
CA PHE A 280 -16.02 -11.05 7.41
C PHE A 280 -17.23 -11.39 8.31
N ARG A 281 -17.21 -10.96 9.57
CA ARG A 281 -18.33 -11.15 10.53
C ARG A 281 -19.59 -10.43 10.07
N TYR A 282 -19.47 -9.22 9.51
CA TYR A 282 -20.60 -8.50 8.95
C TYR A 282 -21.23 -9.29 7.79
N LEU A 283 -20.43 -9.66 6.80
CA LEU A 283 -20.92 -10.38 5.62
C LEU A 283 -21.51 -11.76 5.95
N SER A 284 -20.92 -12.48 6.91
CA SER A 284 -21.42 -13.79 7.35
C SER A 284 -22.78 -13.68 8.04
N ARG A 285 -22.94 -12.71 8.95
CA ARG A 285 -24.22 -12.49 9.67
C ARG A 285 -25.34 -12.03 8.74
N HIS A 286 -25.00 -11.28 7.70
CA HIS A 286 -25.94 -10.87 6.66
C HIS A 286 -26.20 -11.95 5.60
N GLY A 287 -25.65 -13.16 5.77
CA GLY A 287 -25.85 -14.29 4.87
C GLY A 287 -25.22 -14.09 3.48
N VAL A 288 -24.29 -13.14 3.33
CA VAL A 288 -23.56 -12.89 2.07
C VAL A 288 -22.43 -13.89 1.92
N ILE A 289 -21.73 -14.21 3.02
CA ILE A 289 -20.80 -15.33 3.06
C ILE A 289 -21.54 -16.53 3.68
N ALA A 290 -21.55 -17.65 2.96
CA ALA A 290 -22.16 -18.90 3.41
C ALA A 290 -21.20 -20.07 3.22
N THR A 291 -21.51 -21.20 3.85
CA THR A 291 -20.73 -22.44 3.72
C THR A 291 -21.56 -23.52 3.01
N GLN A 292 -20.92 -24.28 2.12
CA GLN A 292 -21.49 -25.48 1.52
C GLN A 292 -20.36 -26.48 1.25
N GLY A 293 -20.52 -27.73 1.72
CA GLY A 293 -19.51 -28.77 1.55
C GLY A 293 -18.14 -28.40 2.16
N GLY A 294 -18.12 -27.66 3.28
CA GLY A 294 -16.89 -27.21 3.93
C GLY A 294 -16.19 -26.02 3.25
N ARG A 295 -16.76 -25.46 2.18
CA ARG A 295 -16.21 -24.31 1.44
C ARG A 295 -17.07 -23.08 1.59
N LEU A 296 -16.42 -21.92 1.65
CA LEU A 296 -17.04 -20.60 1.68
C LEU A 296 -17.41 -20.13 0.27
N TYR A 297 -18.53 -19.44 0.12
CA TYR A 297 -18.93 -18.81 -1.13
C TYR A 297 -19.77 -17.56 -0.89
N PHE A 298 -19.91 -16.73 -1.93
CA PHE A 298 -20.79 -15.56 -1.91
C PHE A 298 -22.23 -15.98 -2.26
N LYS A 299 -23.09 -16.11 -1.24
CA LYS A 299 -24.51 -16.41 -1.45
C LYS A 299 -25.21 -15.18 -2.04
N GLY A 300 -25.89 -15.38 -3.17
CA GLY A 300 -26.44 -14.28 -3.97
C GLY A 300 -25.38 -13.58 -4.85
N GLY A 301 -24.17 -14.12 -4.96
CA GLY A 301 -23.12 -13.64 -5.84
C GLY A 301 -22.59 -12.25 -5.49
N TYR A 302 -21.94 -11.62 -6.48
CA TYR A 302 -21.37 -10.28 -6.33
C TYR A 302 -22.43 -9.19 -6.14
N ASP A 303 -23.67 -9.40 -6.59
CA ASP A 303 -24.75 -8.44 -6.38
C ASP A 303 -25.11 -8.32 -4.90
N ALA A 304 -25.27 -9.43 -4.19
CA ALA A 304 -25.52 -9.42 -2.75
C ALA A 304 -24.35 -8.80 -1.97
N LEU A 305 -23.11 -9.09 -2.41
CA LEU A 305 -21.91 -8.49 -1.85
C LEU A 305 -21.88 -6.96 -2.05
N GLU A 306 -22.16 -6.49 -3.27
CA GLU A 306 -22.22 -5.05 -3.58
C GLU A 306 -23.24 -4.33 -2.69
N HIS A 307 -24.44 -4.88 -2.50
CA HIS A 307 -25.46 -4.29 -1.62
C HIS A 307 -24.97 -4.18 -0.17
N ALA A 308 -24.30 -5.21 0.34
CA ALA A 308 -23.70 -5.19 1.67
C ALA A 308 -22.59 -4.13 1.79
N LEU A 309 -21.68 -4.06 0.80
CA LEU A 309 -20.60 -3.07 0.77
C LEU A 309 -21.15 -1.63 0.70
N LYS A 310 -22.19 -1.37 -0.11
CA LYS A 310 -22.87 -0.07 -0.14
C LYS A 310 -23.47 0.31 1.21
N SER A 311 -24.11 -0.65 1.89
CA SER A 311 -24.67 -0.44 3.23
C SER A 311 -23.59 -0.02 4.23
N ILE A 312 -22.43 -0.70 4.22
CA ILE A 312 -21.29 -0.33 5.06
C ILE A 312 -20.76 1.05 4.69
N ALA A 313 -20.56 1.33 3.40
CA ALA A 313 -20.03 2.62 2.94
C ALA A 313 -20.91 3.80 3.36
N VAL A 314 -22.24 3.67 3.23
CA VAL A 314 -23.20 4.68 3.68
C VAL A 314 -23.09 4.90 5.19
N LYS A 315 -23.03 3.82 5.98
CA LYS A 315 -22.90 3.88 7.44
C LYS A 315 -21.61 4.55 7.89
N ILE A 316 -20.46 4.14 7.33
CA ILE A 316 -19.16 4.76 7.63
C ILE A 316 -19.17 6.23 7.23
N THR A 317 -19.70 6.58 6.06
CA THR A 317 -19.77 7.97 5.57
C THR A 317 -20.62 8.85 6.48
N ALA A 318 -21.79 8.35 6.90
CA ALA A 318 -22.66 9.08 7.83
C ALA A 318 -21.98 9.31 9.18
N PHE A 319 -21.29 8.29 9.70
CA PHE A 319 -20.57 8.37 10.96
C PHE A 319 -19.34 9.29 10.86
N GLU A 320 -18.59 9.22 9.76
CA GLU A 320 -17.47 10.12 9.48
C GLU A 320 -17.92 11.58 9.43
N ARG A 321 -19.08 11.86 8.81
CA ARG A 321 -19.69 13.19 8.79
C ARG A 321 -20.01 13.68 10.20
N GLN A 322 -20.65 12.85 11.03
CA GLN A 322 -20.98 13.22 12.41
C GLN A 322 -19.70 13.52 13.22
N ILE A 323 -18.68 12.67 13.09
CA ILE A 323 -17.39 12.87 13.78
C ILE A 323 -16.71 14.16 13.32
N SER A 324 -16.79 14.51 12.04
CA SER A 324 -16.18 15.74 11.51
C SER A 324 -16.71 17.03 12.17
N GLN A 325 -17.90 16.97 12.76
CA GLN A 325 -18.53 18.09 13.45
C GLN A 325 -18.15 18.20 14.94
N LEU A 326 -17.48 17.18 15.49
CA LEU A 326 -17.06 17.16 16.89
C LEU A 326 -15.76 17.96 17.13
N PRO A 327 -15.48 18.37 18.37
CA PRO A 327 -14.16 18.86 18.77
C PRO A 327 -13.07 17.81 18.50
N GLU A 328 -11.89 18.24 18.03
CA GLU A 328 -10.77 17.36 17.66
C GLU A 328 -10.41 16.29 18.72
N PRO A 329 -10.38 16.59 20.03
CA PRO A 329 -10.07 15.61 21.07
C PRO A 329 -11.02 14.42 21.11
N GLU A 330 -12.29 14.61 20.76
CA GLU A 330 -13.32 13.57 20.81
C GLU A 330 -13.28 12.68 19.57
N ARG A 331 -12.86 13.24 18.42
CA ARG A 331 -12.94 12.55 17.12
C ARG A 331 -12.20 11.22 17.11
N LYS A 332 -11.03 11.15 17.75
CA LYS A 332 -10.20 9.92 17.76
C LYS A 332 -10.90 8.78 18.48
N SER A 333 -11.54 9.07 19.62
CA SER A 333 -12.28 8.05 20.38
C SER A 333 -13.48 7.56 19.56
N GLN A 334 -14.28 8.48 19.00
CA GLN A 334 -15.45 8.14 18.22
C GLN A 334 -15.08 7.35 16.95
N TRP A 335 -14.07 7.76 16.20
CA TRP A 335 -13.61 7.04 15.00
C TRP A 335 -13.14 5.61 15.33
N SER A 336 -12.53 5.42 16.50
CA SER A 336 -12.07 4.10 16.96
C SER A 336 -13.22 3.11 17.21
N SER A 337 -14.46 3.60 17.35
CA SER A 337 -15.66 2.78 17.56
C SER A 337 -16.27 2.19 16.27
N VAL A 338 -15.84 2.66 15.09
CA VAL A 338 -16.40 2.23 13.78
C VAL A 338 -16.31 0.72 13.58
N LEU A 339 -15.14 0.11 13.80
CA LEU A 339 -14.98 -1.33 13.62
C LEU A 339 -15.77 -2.17 14.65
N PRO A 340 -15.75 -1.85 15.96
CA PRO A 340 -16.66 -2.46 16.92
C PRO A 340 -18.14 -2.37 16.52
N ALA A 341 -18.60 -1.19 16.08
CA ALA A 341 -19.98 -0.97 15.65
C ALA A 341 -20.34 -1.82 14.42
N LEU A 342 -19.44 -1.90 13.44
CA LEU A 342 -19.59 -2.78 12.27
C LEU A 342 -19.65 -4.26 12.69
N ALA A 343 -18.75 -4.70 13.55
CA ALA A 343 -18.67 -6.08 14.02
C ALA A 343 -19.85 -6.50 14.89
N GLN A 344 -20.49 -5.58 15.62
CA GLN A 344 -21.66 -5.84 16.46
C GLN A 344 -22.97 -5.64 15.71
N ASN A 345 -23.02 -4.75 14.71
CA ASN A 345 -24.19 -4.46 13.88
C ASN A 345 -25.50 -4.30 14.66
N ASN A 346 -25.49 -3.55 15.76
CA ASN A 346 -26.72 -3.17 16.44
C ASN A 346 -27.56 -2.15 15.64
N ASN A 347 -27.13 -1.75 14.43
CA ASN A 347 -27.65 -0.60 13.66
C ASN A 347 -27.72 0.71 14.48
N GLN A 348 -27.12 0.76 15.67
CA GLN A 348 -26.97 1.95 16.50
C GLN A 348 -25.58 2.51 16.25
N TRP A 349 -25.42 3.15 15.09
CA TRP A 349 -24.23 3.91 14.75
C TRP A 349 -24.39 5.33 15.31
N SER A 350 -24.69 5.42 16.61
CA SER A 350 -24.81 6.68 17.34
C SER A 350 -23.48 7.01 17.99
N LEU A 351 -23.12 8.29 18.01
CA LEU A 351 -21.99 8.77 18.81
C LEU A 351 -22.20 8.35 20.27
N GLN A 352 -21.14 7.88 20.92
CA GLN A 352 -21.14 7.70 22.37
C GLN A 352 -20.90 9.08 22.97
N ILE A 353 -21.97 9.81 23.29
CA ILE A 353 -21.91 11.13 23.95
C ILE A 353 -21.50 10.94 25.40
#